data_AF-A0AAV6GJF7-F1
#
_entry.id   AF-A0AAV6GJF7-F1
#
_cell.length_a   1.000
_cell.length_b   1.000
_cell.length_c   1.000
_cell.angle_alpha   90.00
_cell.angle_beta   90.00
_cell.angle_gamma   90.00
#
_symmetry.space_group_name_H-M   'P 1'
#
loop_
_entity.id
_entity.type
_entity.pdbx_description
1 polymer ?
#
loop_
_entity_poly.entity_id
_entity_poly.type
_entity_poly.pdbx_seq_one_letter_code
_entity_poly.pdbx_strand_id
1 'polypeptide(L)'
;MVIENEPSLGDHNRRDNMTDALTMFLYHVLDTAGEQGDEAGEAKPKPKPSFTCPLIPPKIPDGEKVDFDDIHRKRMEKDLTELQSLIEAHFENRKKEEEELIGLTDRIEKRRAERAEQLRIRAEKEKERQNKLNEEKARKEEEEAKKKADDDAKKKRVLTSLHVTGYMQKEKRSGPKKQTEREKKKKILSDRRKELNITQLNEDKLREKAKELWEWMHQLEAESFELQYKYTRQKYEVTVLRNRVSDHQKM
;
A
#
# COMPACT_ATOMS: atom_id res chain seq x y z
N MET A 1 33.29 49.40 20.33
CA MET A 1 33.23 49.37 18.85
C MET A 1 32.78 47.95 18.51
N VAL A 2 31.47 47.65 18.35
CA VAL A 2 30.55 48.07 17.26
C VAL A 2 31.27 47.90 15.92
N ILE A 3 30.89 46.99 15.02
CA ILE A 3 29.59 46.91 14.34
C ILE A 3 29.26 45.46 13.93
N GLU A 4 27.99 45.12 14.10
CA GLU A 4 27.26 43.92 13.68
C GLU A 4 27.14 43.79 12.15
N ASN A 5 26.98 42.56 11.65
CA ASN A 5 26.06 42.29 10.54
C ASN A 5 25.75 40.79 10.46
N GLU A 6 24.57 40.42 10.95
CA GLU A 6 23.89 39.17 10.62
C GLU A 6 23.31 39.21 9.20
N PRO A 7 23.05 38.05 8.59
CA PRO A 7 21.97 37.91 7.62
C PRO A 7 20.84 37.02 8.18
N SER A 8 19.79 37.70 8.63
CA SER A 8 18.37 37.45 8.33
C SER A 8 17.85 36.00 8.43
N LEU A 9 17.16 35.73 9.55
CA LEU A 9 15.95 34.91 9.53
C LEU A 9 14.95 35.50 8.53
N GLY A 10 14.39 34.67 7.65
CA GLY A 10 13.38 35.08 6.68
C GLY A 10 12.64 33.88 6.10
N ASP A 11 11.38 33.74 6.51
CA ASP A 11 10.28 33.03 5.85
C ASP A 11 10.35 31.50 5.67
N HIS A 12 10.15 30.80 6.78
CA HIS A 12 9.40 29.54 6.79
C HIS A 12 7.90 29.82 6.86
N ASN A 13 7.31 30.45 5.82
CA ASN A 13 5.86 30.37 5.63
C ASN A 13 5.45 30.84 4.24
N ARG A 14 4.73 29.98 3.49
CA ARG A 14 3.82 30.25 2.35
C ARG A 14 3.87 29.15 1.30
N ARG A 15 3.70 27.89 1.67
CA ARG A 15 3.25 26.87 0.70
C ARG A 15 2.30 25.79 1.23
N ASP A 16 1.68 26.01 2.40
CA ASP A 16 0.81 24.99 3.01
C ASP A 16 -0.65 25.43 3.24
N ASN A 17 -1.08 26.59 2.71
CA ASN A 17 -2.45 27.10 2.94
C ASN A 17 -3.54 26.54 2.01
N MET A 18 -3.22 25.70 1.02
CA MET A 18 -4.25 25.04 0.19
C MET A 18 -4.54 23.60 0.63
N THR A 19 -3.52 22.91 1.15
CA THR A 19 -3.66 21.56 1.71
C THR A 19 -4.34 21.62 3.08
N ASP A 20 -4.04 22.62 3.91
CA ASP A 20 -4.74 22.81 5.19
C ASP A 20 -6.20 23.25 5.02
N ALA A 21 -6.52 24.05 3.99
CA ALA A 21 -7.91 24.44 3.73
C ALA A 21 -8.78 23.24 3.29
N LEU A 22 -8.24 22.32 2.50
CA LEU A 22 -8.94 21.09 2.13
C LEU A 22 -9.04 20.11 3.30
N THR A 23 -8.01 20.04 4.15
CA THR A 23 -8.01 19.16 5.32
C THR A 23 -8.95 19.70 6.40
N MET A 24 -9.02 21.01 6.61
CA MET A 24 -10.03 21.68 7.44
C MET A 24 -11.43 21.56 6.85
N PHE A 25 -11.62 21.71 5.53
CA PHE A 25 -12.94 21.55 4.91
C PHE A 25 -13.43 20.09 5.00
N LEU A 26 -12.52 19.12 4.89
CA LEU A 26 -12.85 17.70 5.07
C LEU A 26 -13.13 17.38 6.54
N TYR A 27 -12.39 17.97 7.50
CA TYR A 27 -12.68 17.84 8.93
C TYR A 27 -14.00 18.51 9.31
N HIS A 28 -14.34 19.67 8.76
CA HIS A 28 -15.61 20.34 9.02
C HIS A 28 -16.80 19.58 8.41
N VAL A 29 -16.64 18.98 7.22
CA VAL A 29 -17.67 18.12 6.61
C VAL A 29 -17.84 16.80 7.36
N LEU A 30 -16.79 16.29 8.00
CA LEU A 30 -16.83 15.05 8.82
C LEU A 30 -17.36 15.28 10.24
N ASP A 31 -17.15 16.46 10.84
CA ASP A 31 -17.72 16.81 12.16
C ASP A 31 -19.21 17.21 12.09
N THR A 32 -19.73 17.64 10.93
CA THR A 32 -21.17 17.96 10.76
C THR A 32 -22.07 16.74 10.50
N ALA A 33 -21.59 15.51 10.71
CA ALA A 33 -22.34 14.28 10.46
C ALA A 33 -22.62 13.44 11.72
N GLY A 34 -22.35 13.98 12.91
CA GLY A 34 -22.72 13.38 14.20
C GLY A 34 -23.43 14.40 15.07
N GLU A 35 -24.52 13.96 15.71
CA GLU A 35 -25.34 14.73 16.67
C GLU A 35 -26.25 15.83 16.08
N GLN A 36 -27.44 15.39 15.62
CA GLN A 36 -28.71 15.90 16.13
C GLN A 36 -29.84 15.03 15.58
N GLY A 37 -30.45 14.27 16.49
CA GLY A 37 -31.65 13.48 16.25
C GLY A 37 -32.45 13.48 17.54
N ASP A 38 -32.88 14.66 17.98
CA ASP A 38 -33.90 14.81 19.00
C ASP A 38 -35.19 14.16 18.47
N GLU A 39 -35.71 13.20 19.24
CA GLU A 39 -36.98 12.53 19.04
C GLU A 39 -38.14 13.54 19.09
N ALA A 40 -38.57 14.02 17.93
CA ALA A 40 -39.90 14.61 17.76
C ALA A 40 -40.92 13.46 17.66
N GLY A 41 -41.52 13.10 18.79
CA GLY A 41 -42.61 12.14 18.86
C GLY A 41 -43.78 12.52 17.95
N GLU A 42 -43.98 11.75 16.89
CA GLU A 42 -45.11 11.86 15.98
C GLU A 42 -46.36 11.27 16.65
N ALA A 43 -47.23 12.16 17.12
CA ALA A 43 -48.51 11.83 17.72
C ALA A 43 -49.45 11.21 16.66
N LYS A 44 -49.61 9.89 16.70
CA LYS A 44 -50.73 9.20 16.02
C LYS A 44 -52.07 9.80 16.48
N PRO A 45 -53.05 10.01 15.57
CA PRO A 45 -54.32 10.60 15.93
C PRO A 45 -55.12 9.64 16.81
N LYS A 46 -55.50 10.11 18.01
CA LYS A 46 -56.42 9.40 18.90
C LYS A 46 -57.76 9.21 18.19
N PRO A 47 -58.32 7.98 18.09
CA PRO A 47 -59.71 7.81 17.68
C PRO A 47 -60.60 8.31 18.83
N LYS A 48 -61.51 9.23 18.51
CA LYS A 48 -62.55 9.70 19.45
C LYS A 48 -63.52 8.54 19.72
N PRO A 49 -63.84 8.17 20.97
CA PRO A 49 -65.03 7.38 21.24
C PRO A 49 -66.23 8.33 21.23
N SER A 50 -67.00 8.32 20.14
CA SER A 50 -68.40 8.75 20.20
C SER A 50 -69.23 7.60 20.77
N PHE A 51 -70.31 7.96 21.48
CA PHE A 51 -71.33 7.10 22.09
C PHE A 51 -71.03 6.54 23.49
N THR A 52 -71.34 7.36 24.49
CA THR A 52 -71.82 6.89 25.79
C THR A 52 -73.14 6.15 25.60
N CYS A 53 -73.08 4.81 25.55
CA CYS A 53 -74.24 3.95 25.76
C CYS A 53 -74.59 3.96 27.27
N PRO A 54 -75.86 4.12 27.69
CA PRO A 54 -76.22 4.05 29.10
C PRO A 54 -75.92 2.65 29.65
N LEU A 55 -75.15 2.59 30.73
CA LEU A 55 -74.90 1.39 31.53
C LEU A 55 -76.21 0.87 32.13
N ILE A 56 -76.91 -0.01 31.40
CA ILE A 56 -77.89 -0.93 31.98
C ILE A 56 -77.09 -2.17 32.40
N PRO A 57 -77.08 -2.56 33.68
CA PRO A 57 -76.41 -3.77 34.13
C PRO A 57 -77.00 -4.99 33.38
N PRO A 58 -76.19 -5.78 32.66
CA PRO A 58 -76.68 -7.01 32.05
C PRO A 58 -77.17 -7.94 33.17
N LYS A 59 -78.44 -8.32 33.11
CA LYS A 59 -78.97 -9.42 33.94
C LYS A 59 -78.12 -10.65 33.64
N ILE A 60 -77.47 -11.18 34.67
CA ILE A 60 -76.85 -12.50 34.66
C ILE A 60 -78.02 -13.50 34.55
N PRO A 61 -78.15 -14.29 33.46
CA PRO A 61 -79.04 -15.42 33.45
C PRO A 61 -78.38 -16.53 34.28
N ASP A 62 -79.14 -16.99 35.28
CA ASP A 62 -78.78 -18.04 36.20
C ASP A 62 -78.30 -19.33 35.50
N GLY A 63 -77.19 -19.87 35.99
CA GLY A 63 -77.11 -21.31 36.23
C GLY A 63 -76.55 -22.22 35.13
N GLU A 64 -75.57 -21.78 34.31
CA GLU A 64 -74.73 -22.74 33.59
C GLU A 64 -73.55 -23.15 34.49
N LYS A 65 -73.51 -24.43 34.87
CA LYS A 65 -72.48 -25.02 35.72
C LYS A 65 -71.11 -24.77 35.07
N VAL A 66 -70.35 -23.83 35.62
CA VAL A 66 -69.01 -23.49 35.14
C VAL A 66 -68.12 -24.71 35.35
N ASP A 67 -67.78 -25.38 34.25
CA ASP A 67 -66.91 -26.55 34.28
C ASP A 67 -65.45 -26.10 34.40
N PHE A 68 -64.87 -26.27 35.58
CA PHE A 68 -63.50 -25.83 35.88
C PHE A 68 -62.46 -26.56 35.01
N ASP A 69 -62.76 -27.79 34.57
CA ASP A 69 -61.89 -28.54 33.66
C ASP A 69 -61.91 -27.96 32.24
N ASP A 70 -63.05 -27.40 31.80
CA ASP A 70 -63.16 -26.70 30.51
C ASP A 70 -62.37 -25.38 30.52
N ILE A 71 -62.41 -24.63 31.64
CA ILE A 71 -61.58 -23.42 31.81
C ILE A 71 -60.09 -23.77 31.76
N HIS A 72 -59.67 -24.84 32.43
CA HIS A 72 -58.27 -25.25 32.44
C HIS A 72 -57.80 -25.67 31.05
N ARG A 73 -58.61 -26.45 30.32
CA ARG A 73 -58.31 -26.89 28.95
C ARG A 73 -58.21 -25.71 27.98
N LYS A 74 -59.17 -24.77 28.04
CA LYS A 74 -59.16 -23.54 27.23
C LYS A 74 -57.98 -22.63 27.54
N ARG A 75 -57.54 -22.59 28.80
CA ARG A 75 -56.30 -21.88 29.17
C ARG A 75 -55.08 -22.53 28.53
N MET A 76 -54.91 -23.85 28.67
CA MET A 76 -53.79 -24.57 28.07
C MET A 76 -53.76 -24.44 26.53
N GLU A 77 -54.92 -24.53 25.89
CA GLU A 77 -55.04 -24.36 24.43
C GLU A 77 -54.69 -22.93 23.99
N LYS A 78 -55.15 -21.92 24.72
CA LYS A 78 -54.78 -20.52 24.47
C LYS A 78 -53.27 -20.31 24.63
N ASP A 79 -52.70 -20.76 25.75
CA ASP A 79 -51.28 -20.58 26.05
C ASP A 79 -50.40 -21.27 25.00
N LEU A 80 -50.81 -22.45 24.51
CA LEU A 80 -50.11 -23.18 23.45
C LEU A 80 -50.21 -22.47 22.09
N THR A 81 -51.37 -21.93 21.76
CA THR A 81 -51.57 -21.15 20.51
C THR A 81 -50.81 -19.82 20.56
N GLU A 82 -50.81 -19.14 21.70
CA GLU A 82 -50.07 -17.90 21.92
C GLU A 82 -48.56 -18.16 21.84
N LEU A 83 -48.06 -19.24 22.45
CA LEU A 83 -46.66 -19.64 22.34
C LEU A 83 -46.25 -19.94 20.89
N GLN A 84 -47.07 -20.67 20.13
CA GLN A 84 -46.83 -20.92 18.70
C GLN A 84 -46.79 -19.61 17.90
N SER A 85 -47.72 -18.71 18.14
CA SER A 85 -47.77 -17.41 17.47
C SER A 85 -46.56 -16.53 17.80
N LEU A 86 -46.09 -16.52 19.06
CA LEU A 86 -44.86 -15.80 19.44
C LEU A 86 -43.62 -16.40 18.77
N ILE A 87 -43.53 -17.73 18.70
CA ILE A 87 -42.42 -18.42 18.03
C ILE A 87 -42.37 -18.03 16.56
N GLU A 88 -43.50 -18.17 15.85
CA GLU A 88 -43.60 -17.81 14.42
C GLU A 88 -43.30 -16.33 14.18
N ALA A 89 -43.87 -15.44 14.98
CA ALA A 89 -43.63 -14.01 14.86
C ALA A 89 -42.16 -13.64 15.09
N HIS A 90 -41.48 -14.27 16.06
CA HIS A 90 -40.06 -14.02 16.31
C HIS A 90 -39.18 -14.45 15.12
N PHE A 91 -39.43 -15.65 14.57
CA PHE A 91 -38.67 -16.13 13.41
C PHE A 91 -38.94 -15.32 12.14
N GLU A 92 -40.20 -14.99 11.87
CA GLU A 92 -40.58 -14.18 10.70
C GLU A 92 -40.03 -12.75 10.80
N ASN A 93 -40.09 -12.12 11.97
CA ASN A 93 -39.51 -10.79 12.16
C ASN A 93 -38.00 -10.82 11.99
N ARG A 94 -37.32 -11.78 12.62
CA ARG A 94 -35.87 -11.90 12.51
C ARG A 94 -35.41 -12.18 11.07
N LYS A 95 -36.14 -13.06 10.36
CA LYS A 95 -35.85 -13.36 8.96
C LYS A 95 -36.02 -12.13 8.07
N LYS A 96 -37.09 -11.35 8.25
CA LYS A 96 -37.30 -10.10 7.51
C LYS A 96 -36.21 -9.06 7.81
N GLU A 97 -35.86 -8.89 9.08
CA GLU A 97 -34.78 -7.98 9.49
C GLU A 97 -33.42 -8.42 8.91
N GLU A 98 -33.12 -9.72 8.93
CA GLU A 98 -31.88 -10.26 8.33
C GLU A 98 -31.86 -10.05 6.81
N GLU A 99 -32.95 -10.31 6.09
CA GLU A 99 -33.05 -10.07 4.65
C GLU A 99 -32.89 -8.57 4.30
N GLU A 100 -33.48 -7.67 5.09
CA GLU A 100 -33.32 -6.22 4.94
C GLU A 100 -31.89 -5.77 5.21
N LEU A 101 -31.25 -6.30 6.26
CA LEU A 101 -29.88 -5.99 6.62
C LEU A 101 -28.92 -6.46 5.53
N ILE A 102 -29.08 -7.69 5.05
CA ILE A 102 -28.30 -8.26 3.94
C ILE A 102 -28.47 -7.37 2.69
N GLY A 103 -29.70 -7.04 2.32
CA GLY A 103 -29.97 -6.17 1.17
C GLY A 103 -29.37 -4.76 1.31
N LEU A 104 -29.28 -4.23 2.52
CA LEU A 104 -28.61 -2.96 2.78
C LEU A 104 -27.09 -3.07 2.67
N THR A 105 -26.49 -4.11 3.26
CA THR A 105 -25.05 -4.37 3.15
C THR A 105 -24.61 -4.59 1.71
N ASP A 106 -25.36 -5.34 0.91
CA ASP A 106 -25.07 -5.58 -0.50
C ASP A 106 -25.05 -4.27 -1.31
N ARG A 107 -26.01 -3.36 -1.04
CA ARG A 107 -26.02 -2.04 -1.68
C ARG A 107 -24.83 -1.18 -1.26
N ILE A 108 -24.42 -1.24 0.01
CA ILE A 108 -23.24 -0.52 0.50
C ILE A 108 -21.97 -1.08 -0.13
N GLU A 109 -21.84 -2.40 -0.18
CA GLU A 109 -20.70 -3.09 -0.77
C GLU A 109 -20.59 -2.78 -2.26
N LYS A 110 -21.71 -2.84 -3.01
CA LYS A 110 -21.75 -2.44 -4.41
C LYS A 110 -21.27 -1.00 -4.62
N ARG A 111 -21.76 -0.04 -3.81
CA ARG A 111 -21.30 1.36 -3.88
C ARG A 111 -19.81 1.51 -3.54
N ARG A 112 -19.30 0.72 -2.58
CA ARG A 112 -17.86 0.72 -2.23
C ARG A 112 -17.03 0.17 -3.38
N ALA A 113 -17.45 -0.93 -3.99
CA ALA A 113 -16.79 -1.53 -5.15
C ALA A 113 -16.79 -0.56 -6.36
N GLU A 114 -17.90 0.10 -6.64
CA GLU A 114 -17.99 1.12 -7.69
C GLU A 114 -17.03 2.31 -7.46
N ARG A 115 -16.92 2.80 -6.21
CA ARG A 115 -15.94 3.85 -5.87
C ARG A 115 -14.50 3.36 -6.01
N ALA A 116 -14.21 2.15 -5.56
CA ALA A 116 -12.89 1.55 -5.70
C ALA A 116 -12.49 1.42 -7.18
N GLU A 117 -13.44 1.02 -8.03
CA GLU A 117 -13.21 0.91 -9.47
C GLU A 117 -13.04 2.28 -10.13
N GLN A 118 -13.81 3.30 -9.74
CA GLN A 118 -13.61 4.68 -10.20
C GLN A 118 -12.21 5.20 -9.84
N LEU A 119 -11.73 4.90 -8.63
CA LEU A 119 -10.37 5.27 -8.21
C LEU A 119 -9.31 4.51 -9.03
N ARG A 120 -9.52 3.22 -9.31
CA ARG A 120 -8.64 2.40 -10.14
C ARG A 120 -8.52 2.97 -11.55
N ILE A 121 -9.64 3.30 -12.18
CA ILE A 121 -9.69 3.91 -13.53
C ILE A 121 -9.01 5.28 -13.54
N ARG A 122 -9.20 6.12 -12.50
CA ARG A 122 -8.50 7.42 -12.40
C ARG A 122 -6.99 7.23 -12.26
N ALA A 123 -6.55 6.32 -11.39
CA ALA A 123 -5.14 6.01 -11.20
C ALA A 123 -4.49 5.45 -12.48
N GLU A 124 -5.20 4.60 -13.22
CA GLU A 124 -4.73 4.05 -14.49
C GLU A 124 -4.60 5.13 -15.57
N LYS A 125 -5.60 6.01 -15.71
CA LYS A 125 -5.53 7.15 -16.64
C LYS A 125 -4.40 8.11 -16.30
N GLU A 126 -4.16 8.37 -15.02
CA GLU A 126 -3.05 9.22 -14.59
C GLU A 126 -1.70 8.57 -14.86
N LYS A 127 -1.58 7.26 -14.61
CA LYS A 127 -0.38 6.48 -14.95
C LYS A 127 -0.13 6.48 -16.47
N GLU A 128 -1.18 6.37 -17.28
CA GLU A 128 -1.06 6.44 -18.75
C GLU A 128 -0.57 7.82 -19.22
N ARG A 129 -1.09 8.91 -18.64
CA ARG A 129 -0.62 10.27 -18.93
C ARG A 129 0.84 10.46 -18.55
N GLN A 130 1.23 10.02 -17.36
CA GLN A 130 2.61 10.09 -16.90
C GLN A 130 3.53 9.26 -17.80
N ASN A 131 3.07 8.08 -18.24
CA ASN A 131 3.82 7.25 -19.18
C ASN A 131 3.99 7.93 -20.55
N LYS A 132 2.94 8.54 -21.11
CA LYS A 132 3.03 9.31 -22.37
C LYS A 132 4.02 10.47 -22.28
N LEU A 133 3.99 11.22 -21.16
CA LEU A 133 4.95 12.31 -20.93
C LEU A 133 6.39 11.79 -20.80
N ASN A 134 6.57 10.67 -20.10
CA ASN A 134 7.88 10.03 -19.96
C ASN A 134 8.39 9.47 -21.30
N GLU A 135 7.51 8.91 -22.13
CA GLU A 135 7.82 8.37 -23.45
C GLU A 135 8.13 9.49 -24.46
N GLU A 136 7.38 10.59 -24.46
CA GLU A 136 7.68 11.76 -25.29
C GLU A 136 9.00 12.41 -24.87
N LYS A 137 9.26 12.51 -23.56
CA LYS A 137 10.54 12.98 -23.04
C LYS A 137 11.68 12.04 -23.42
N ALA A 138 11.48 10.73 -23.35
CA ALA A 138 12.47 9.74 -23.76
C ALA A 138 12.74 9.79 -25.26
N ARG A 139 11.70 9.97 -26.10
CA ARG A 139 11.85 10.13 -27.55
C ARG A 139 12.58 11.42 -27.91
N LYS A 140 12.29 12.52 -27.22
CA LYS A 140 13.01 13.79 -27.37
C LYS A 140 14.47 13.68 -26.93
N GLU A 141 14.75 12.97 -25.84
CA GLU A 141 16.10 12.67 -25.38
C GLU A 141 16.86 11.76 -26.36
N GLU A 142 16.17 10.81 -27.01
CA GLU A 142 16.75 9.94 -28.04
C GLU A 142 17.06 10.72 -29.34
N GLU A 143 16.18 11.62 -29.78
CA GLU A 143 16.42 12.50 -30.92
C GLU A 143 17.55 13.53 -30.65
N GLU A 144 17.62 14.08 -29.43
CA GLU A 144 18.71 14.97 -29.02
C GLU A 144 20.03 14.23 -28.88
N ALA A 145 20.03 12.99 -28.36
CA ALA A 145 21.20 12.13 -28.30
C ALA A 145 21.69 11.75 -29.71
N LYS A 146 20.77 11.47 -30.64
CA LYS A 146 21.11 11.18 -32.05
C LYS A 146 21.69 12.42 -32.75
N LYS A 147 21.08 13.59 -32.59
CA LYS A 147 21.60 14.85 -33.14
C LYS A 147 22.97 15.21 -32.56
N LYS A 148 23.15 15.02 -31.24
CA LYS A 148 24.45 15.22 -30.59
C LYS A 148 25.50 14.23 -31.10
N ALA A 149 25.14 12.97 -31.32
CA ALA A 149 26.02 11.97 -31.91
C ALA A 149 26.39 12.30 -33.37
N ASP A 150 25.46 12.83 -34.16
CA ASP A 150 25.71 13.25 -35.55
C ASP A 150 26.56 14.53 -35.62
N ASP A 151 26.31 15.51 -34.74
CA ASP A 151 27.11 16.72 -34.61
C ASP A 151 28.53 16.41 -34.13
N ASP A 152 28.68 15.51 -33.14
CA ASP A 152 29.99 15.05 -32.69
C ASP A 152 30.68 14.18 -33.74
N ALA A 153 29.94 13.39 -34.55
CA ALA A 153 30.51 12.67 -35.69
C ALA A 153 30.94 13.61 -36.82
N LYS A 154 30.24 14.73 -37.04
CA LYS A 154 30.60 15.77 -38.01
C LYS A 154 31.81 16.57 -37.52
N LYS A 155 31.82 16.98 -36.24
CA LYS A 155 32.98 17.60 -35.58
C LYS A 155 34.18 16.67 -35.59
N LYS A 156 34.00 15.38 -35.31
CA LYS A 156 35.04 14.37 -35.40
C LYS A 156 35.53 14.22 -36.83
N ARG A 157 34.67 14.17 -37.84
CA ARG A 157 35.10 14.12 -39.26
C ARG A 157 35.97 15.33 -39.63
N VAL A 158 35.60 16.52 -39.18
CA VAL A 158 36.40 17.75 -39.36
C VAL A 158 37.72 17.69 -38.56
N LEU A 159 37.69 17.20 -37.32
CA LEU A 159 38.84 17.12 -36.43
C LEU A 159 39.80 15.95 -36.76
N THR A 160 39.34 14.90 -37.43
CA THR A 160 40.18 13.75 -37.84
C THR A 160 41.13 14.15 -38.99
N SER A 161 40.90 15.28 -39.66
CA SER A 161 41.85 15.89 -40.60
C SER A 161 43.12 16.43 -39.91
N LEU A 162 43.01 16.82 -38.63
CA LEU A 162 44.14 17.30 -37.82
C LEU A 162 44.30 16.37 -36.61
N HIS A 163 45.06 15.27 -36.77
CA HIS A 163 45.71 14.48 -35.71
C HIS A 163 45.25 14.73 -34.24
N VAL A 164 44.05 14.26 -33.86
CA VAL A 164 43.63 14.15 -32.45
C VAL A 164 43.35 12.66 -32.14
N THR A 165 44.42 11.91 -31.89
CA THR A 165 44.41 10.44 -31.79
C THR A 165 44.10 9.88 -30.38
N GLY A 166 43.90 10.70 -29.36
CA GLY A 166 43.68 10.20 -27.98
C GLY A 166 42.23 10.13 -27.51
N TYR A 167 41.46 11.20 -27.73
CA TYR A 167 40.20 11.41 -27.02
C TYR A 167 38.99 10.75 -27.70
N MET A 168 39.05 10.61 -29.02
CA MET A 168 37.91 10.21 -29.84
C MET A 168 37.67 8.69 -29.88
N GLN A 169 38.55 7.87 -29.31
CA GLN A 169 38.43 6.40 -29.33
C GLN A 169 37.56 5.86 -28.18
N LYS A 170 37.32 6.65 -27.12
CA LYS A 170 36.41 6.28 -26.03
C LYS A 170 34.92 6.40 -26.42
N GLU A 171 34.55 7.40 -27.23
CA GLU A 171 33.14 7.66 -27.60
C GLU A 171 32.56 6.65 -28.60
N LYS A 172 33.37 6.07 -29.49
CA LYS A 172 32.89 5.06 -30.47
C LYS A 172 32.54 3.69 -29.82
N ARG A 173 32.65 3.54 -28.50
CA ARG A 173 32.21 2.35 -27.75
C ARG A 173 30.82 2.51 -27.10
N SER A 174 30.01 3.47 -27.55
CA SER A 174 28.63 3.67 -27.09
C SER A 174 27.66 2.65 -27.72
N GLY A 175 27.86 1.36 -27.41
CA GLY A 175 26.77 0.36 -27.45
C GLY A 175 25.90 0.47 -26.19
N PRO A 176 24.95 -0.47 -25.95
CA PRO A 176 24.21 -0.54 -24.69
C PRO A 176 25.17 -0.37 -23.52
N LYS A 177 24.88 0.56 -22.58
CA LYS A 177 25.76 0.88 -21.45
C LYS A 177 26.24 -0.42 -20.82
N LYS A 178 27.50 -0.79 -21.10
CA LYS A 178 28.10 -1.99 -20.53
C LYS A 178 28.05 -1.79 -19.02
N GLN A 179 27.43 -2.73 -18.32
CA GLN A 179 27.29 -2.69 -16.88
C GLN A 179 28.64 -2.35 -16.26
N THR A 180 28.67 -1.29 -15.45
CA THR A 180 29.93 -0.83 -14.86
C THR A 180 30.47 -1.92 -13.92
N GLU A 181 31.79 -2.01 -13.75
CA GLU A 181 32.38 -2.96 -12.78
C GLU A 181 31.83 -2.73 -11.36
N ARG A 182 31.45 -1.49 -11.04
CA ARG A 182 30.75 -1.14 -9.79
C ARG A 182 29.37 -1.79 -9.70
N GLU A 183 28.58 -1.73 -10.75
CA GLU A 183 27.26 -2.39 -10.81
C GLU A 183 27.37 -3.91 -10.79
N LYS A 184 28.35 -4.49 -11.49
CA LYS A 184 28.60 -5.94 -11.45
C LYS A 184 28.98 -6.40 -10.05
N LYS A 185 29.92 -5.68 -9.39
CA LYS A 185 30.29 -5.97 -8.00
C LYS A 185 29.08 -5.87 -7.08
N LYS A 186 28.27 -4.82 -7.21
CA LYS A 186 27.06 -4.65 -6.39
C LYS A 186 26.08 -5.79 -6.61
N LYS A 187 25.85 -6.20 -7.86
CA LYS A 187 24.98 -7.33 -8.21
C LYS A 187 25.49 -8.63 -7.58
N ILE A 188 26.76 -8.98 -7.79
CA ILE A 188 27.36 -10.21 -7.25
C ILE A 188 27.29 -10.24 -5.71
N LEU A 189 27.58 -9.12 -5.04
CA LEU A 189 27.49 -9.06 -3.58
C LEU A 189 26.05 -9.17 -3.07
N SER A 190 25.09 -8.59 -3.80
CA SER A 190 23.67 -8.75 -3.50
C SER A 190 23.22 -10.20 -3.68
N ASP A 191 23.62 -10.85 -4.78
CA ASP A 191 23.28 -12.25 -5.09
C ASP A 191 23.87 -13.22 -4.04
N ARG A 192 25.03 -12.89 -3.45
CA ARG A 192 25.64 -13.65 -2.34
C ARG A 192 25.00 -13.39 -0.98
N ARG A 193 24.27 -12.27 -0.81
CA ARG A 193 23.68 -11.88 0.47
C ARG A 193 22.39 -12.66 0.70
N LYS A 194 22.42 -13.57 1.68
CA LYS A 194 21.22 -14.28 2.15
C LYS A 194 20.51 -13.42 3.20
N GLU A 195 19.21 -13.23 3.05
CA GLU A 195 18.39 -12.52 4.04
C GLU A 195 18.30 -13.34 5.33
N LEU A 196 18.43 -12.67 6.47
CA LEU A 196 18.42 -13.30 7.78
C LEU A 196 17.11 -13.00 8.49
N ASN A 197 16.24 -14.00 8.62
CA ASN A 197 14.96 -13.89 9.33
C ASN A 197 15.11 -14.48 10.74
N ILE A 198 15.20 -13.60 11.75
CA ILE A 198 15.43 -14.00 13.16
C ILE A 198 14.18 -14.01 14.04
N THR A 199 13.07 -13.41 13.58
CA THR A 199 11.91 -13.10 14.42
C THR A 199 11.05 -14.31 14.81
N GLN A 200 11.21 -15.44 14.12
CA GLN A 200 10.39 -16.65 14.30
C GLN A 200 11.22 -17.90 14.68
N LEU A 201 12.46 -17.71 15.15
CA LEU A 201 13.36 -18.81 15.50
C LEU A 201 13.33 -19.13 17.00
N ASN A 202 13.36 -20.41 17.34
CA ASN A 202 13.55 -20.89 18.71
C ASN A 202 15.04 -20.80 19.13
N GLU A 203 15.34 -20.86 20.43
CA GLU A 203 16.70 -20.70 20.98
C GLU A 203 17.71 -21.67 20.36
N ASP A 204 17.37 -22.96 20.26
CA ASP A 204 18.27 -23.97 19.67
C ASP A 204 18.58 -23.67 18.20
N LYS A 205 17.57 -23.22 17.44
CA LYS A 205 17.74 -22.83 16.04
C LYS A 205 18.56 -21.56 15.88
N LEU A 206 18.48 -20.63 16.83
CA LEU A 206 19.33 -19.44 16.85
C LEU A 206 20.79 -19.81 17.10
N ARG A 207 21.07 -20.79 17.98
CA ARG A 207 22.43 -21.30 18.24
C ARG A 207 23.01 -21.98 16.99
N GLU A 208 22.22 -22.77 16.28
CA GLU A 208 22.63 -23.37 15.00
C GLU A 208 22.92 -22.30 13.94
N LYS A 209 22.02 -21.31 13.78
CA LYS A 209 22.23 -20.21 12.82
C LYS A 209 23.44 -19.36 13.14
N ALA A 210 23.74 -19.12 14.42
CA ALA A 210 24.95 -18.42 14.82
C ALA A 210 26.22 -19.20 14.42
N LYS A 211 26.23 -20.53 14.59
CA LYS A 211 27.35 -21.38 14.15
C LYS A 211 27.49 -21.36 12.62
N GLU A 212 26.40 -21.51 11.87
CA GLU A 212 26.43 -21.44 10.40
C GLU A 212 26.99 -20.10 9.89
N LEU A 213 26.57 -18.98 10.49
CA LEU A 213 27.06 -17.65 10.11
C LEU A 213 28.54 -17.47 10.46
N TRP A 214 28.97 -18.01 11.60
CA TRP A 214 30.37 -17.99 12.00
C TRP A 214 31.25 -18.82 11.06
N GLU A 215 30.84 -20.04 10.71
CA GLU A 215 31.53 -20.87 9.73
C GLU A 215 31.60 -20.20 8.36
N TRP A 216 30.50 -19.57 7.93
CA TRP A 216 30.48 -18.81 6.68
C TRP A 216 31.45 -17.63 6.68
N MET A 217 31.50 -16.87 7.79
CA MET A 217 32.45 -15.78 7.95
C MET A 217 33.90 -16.28 7.90
N HIS A 218 34.19 -17.37 8.63
CA HIS A 218 35.52 -17.96 8.69
C HIS A 218 35.99 -18.46 7.31
N GLN A 219 35.10 -19.10 6.54
CA GLN A 219 35.38 -19.51 5.17
C GLN A 219 35.73 -18.32 4.26
N LEU A 220 34.97 -17.22 4.37
CA LEU A 220 35.25 -16.00 3.58
C LEU A 220 36.59 -15.36 3.94
N GLU A 221 36.98 -15.38 5.22
CA GLU A 221 38.28 -14.89 5.66
C GLU A 221 39.43 -15.75 5.12
N ALA A 222 39.28 -17.07 5.15
CA ALA A 222 40.25 -18.00 4.57
C ALA A 222 40.44 -17.76 3.06
N GLU A 223 39.35 -17.64 2.30
CA GLU A 223 39.40 -17.31 0.87
C GLU A 223 40.07 -15.95 0.60
N SER A 224 39.76 -14.95 1.42
CA SER A 224 40.37 -13.61 1.32
C SER A 224 41.89 -13.67 1.55
N PHE A 225 42.33 -14.45 2.54
CA PHE A 225 43.75 -14.66 2.82
C PHE A 225 44.48 -15.32 1.66
N GLU A 226 43.94 -16.41 1.11
CA GLU A 226 44.52 -17.11 -0.04
C GLU A 226 44.63 -16.20 -1.28
N LEU A 227 43.59 -15.40 -1.54
CA LEU A 227 43.60 -14.43 -2.63
C LEU A 227 44.66 -13.34 -2.42
N GLN A 228 44.85 -12.87 -1.18
CA GLN A 228 45.88 -11.88 -0.85
C GLN A 228 47.30 -12.46 -1.01
N TYR A 229 47.51 -13.70 -0.60
CA TYR A 229 48.78 -14.40 -0.79
C TYR A 229 49.09 -14.58 -2.30
N LYS A 230 48.10 -15.05 -3.06
CA LYS A 230 48.20 -15.19 -4.52
C LYS A 230 48.50 -13.85 -5.21
N TYR A 231 47.82 -12.78 -4.82
CA TYR A 231 48.06 -11.44 -5.35
C TYR A 231 49.50 -11.00 -5.12
N THR A 232 50.04 -11.21 -3.92
CA THR A 232 51.42 -10.86 -3.58
C THR A 232 52.43 -11.63 -4.44
N ARG A 233 52.20 -12.95 -4.62
CA ARG A 233 53.03 -13.79 -5.50
C ARG A 233 53.00 -13.32 -6.95
N GLN A 234 51.80 -13.08 -7.49
CA GLN A 234 51.62 -12.60 -8.86
C GLN A 234 52.25 -11.23 -9.08
N LYS A 235 52.19 -10.35 -8.08
CA LYS A 235 52.85 -9.04 -8.13
C LYS A 235 54.36 -9.18 -8.29
N TYR A 236 54.99 -10.12 -7.58
CA TYR A 236 56.41 -10.42 -7.74
C TYR A 236 56.72 -11.03 -9.12
N GLU A 237 55.94 -12.03 -9.55
CA GLU A 237 56.10 -12.67 -10.87
C GLU A 237 56.03 -11.63 -12.01
N VAL A 238 55.08 -10.69 -11.95
CA VAL A 238 54.97 -9.61 -12.94
C VAL A 238 56.21 -8.72 -12.95
N THR A 239 56.77 -8.38 -11.79
CA THR A 239 58.02 -7.58 -11.71
C THR A 239 59.19 -8.31 -12.36
N VAL A 240 59.37 -9.59 -12.04
CA VAL A 240 60.44 -10.42 -12.63
C VAL A 240 60.27 -10.52 -14.14
N LEU A 241 59.05 -10.77 -14.63
CA LEU A 241 58.76 -10.86 -16.05
C LEU A 241 59.03 -9.54 -16.78
N ARG A 242 58.70 -8.40 -16.18
CA ARG A 242 59.02 -7.07 -16.75
C ARG A 242 60.53 -6.87 -16.89
N ASN A 243 61.30 -7.26 -15.88
CA ASN A 243 62.76 -7.17 -15.94
C ASN A 243 63.33 -8.07 -17.04
N ARG A 244 62.90 -9.33 -17.11
CA ARG A 244 63.32 -10.27 -18.16
C ARG A 244 63.02 -9.74 -19.57
N VAL A 245 61.82 -9.17 -19.78
CA VAL A 245 61.47 -8.55 -21.06
C VAL A 245 62.40 -7.38 -21.37
N SER A 246 62.67 -6.51 -20.40
CA SER A 246 63.58 -5.37 -20.60
C SER A 246 65.01 -5.81 -20.92
N ASP A 247 65.51 -6.85 -20.26
CA ASP A 247 66.87 -7.36 -20.49
C ASP A 247 67.00 -7.97 -21.90
N HIS A 248 65.98 -8.72 -22.34
CA HIS A 248 65.94 -9.26 -23.71
C HIS A 248 65.75 -8.19 -24.79
N GLN A 249 65.19 -7.03 -24.48
CA GLN A 249 65.04 -5.90 -25.41
C GLN A 249 66.30 -5.02 -25.51
N LYS A 250 67.22 -5.14 -24.55
CA LYS A 250 68.49 -4.38 -24.51
C LYS A 250 69.64 -5.13 -25.19
N MET A 251 69.44 -6.40 -25.54
CA MET A 251 70.33 -7.21 -26.39
C MET A 251 69.95 -6.99 -27.85
#